data_AF-A0A7C9KZ58-F1
#
_entry.id   AF-A0A7C9KZ58-F1
#
_cell.length_a   1.000
_cell.length_b   1.000
_cell.length_c   1.000
_cell.angle_alpha   90.00
_cell.angle_beta   90.00
_cell.angle_gamma   90.00
#
_symmetry.space_group_name_H-M   'P 1'
#
loop_
_entity.id
_entity.type
_entity.pdbx_description
1 polymer ?
#
loop_
_entity_poly.entity_id
_entity_poly.type
_entity_poly.pdbx_seq_one_letter_code
_entity_poly.pdbx_strand_id
1 'polypeptide(L)'
;MSNFQKVHDELFKEHTQQYEYFTRLLLSLSVGFITFTTALNNDGFSLLFKAAICAHAISILLGVWLQFILVYRPINDLNKYIKLSAANPAEQKYMARSPSKTEQLCFNGQVSCFLLAFVLVVVGVLN
;
A
#
# COMPACT_ATOMS: atom_id res chain seq x y z
N MET A 1 -0.80 29.48 17.98
CA MET A 1 -0.98 28.12 17.43
C MET A 1 -1.36 27.20 18.58
N SER A 2 -2.53 26.59 18.53
CA SER A 2 -2.95 25.64 19.56
C SER A 2 -2.08 24.39 19.49
N ASN A 3 -1.88 23.71 20.62
CA ASN A 3 -1.12 22.45 20.69
C ASN A 3 -1.66 21.39 19.71
N PHE A 4 -2.95 21.50 19.36
CA PHE A 4 -3.64 20.69 18.37
C PHE A 4 -3.11 20.83 16.94
N GLN A 5 -2.91 22.06 16.44
CA GLN A 5 -2.41 22.26 15.08
C GLN A 5 -1.00 21.68 14.93
N LYS A 6 -0.15 21.80 15.96
CA LYS A 6 1.20 21.23 15.92
C LYS A 6 1.18 19.70 15.85
N VAL A 7 0.41 19.04 16.72
CA VAL A 7 0.33 17.56 16.73
C VAL A 7 -0.33 17.03 15.46
N HIS A 8 -1.37 17.71 14.97
CA HIS A 8 -2.00 17.37 13.70
C HIS A 8 -1.00 17.47 12.55
N ASP A 9 -0.33 18.61 12.41
CA ASP A 9 0.58 18.86 11.30
C ASP A 9 1.81 17.94 11.32
N GLU A 10 2.30 17.58 12.51
CA GLU A 10 3.44 16.68 12.69
C GLU A 10 3.08 15.22 12.34
N LEU A 11 1.94 14.70 12.83
CA LEU A 11 1.45 13.36 12.44
C LEU A 11 1.13 13.29 10.95
N PHE A 12 0.49 14.33 10.40
CA PHE A 12 0.14 14.37 9.00
C PHE A 12 1.39 14.38 8.13
N LYS A 13 2.43 15.13 8.52
CA LYS A 13 3.70 15.19 7.82
C LYS A 13 4.42 13.84 7.85
N GLU A 14 4.48 13.18 9.00
CA GLU A 14 5.12 11.86 9.13
C GLU A 14 4.42 10.79 8.27
N HIS A 15 3.09 10.73 8.32
CA HIS A 15 2.32 9.79 7.50
C HIS A 15 2.40 10.10 6.01
N THR A 16 2.44 11.39 5.63
CA THR A 16 2.63 11.79 4.23
C THR A 16 4.01 11.37 3.71
N GLN A 17 5.06 11.48 4.53
CA GLN A 17 6.39 10.99 4.18
C GLN A 17 6.42 9.47 4.02
N GLN A 18 5.80 8.72 4.94
CA GLN A 18 5.70 7.27 4.83
C GLN A 18 4.93 6.83 3.56
N TYR A 19 3.85 7.55 3.22
CA TYR A 19 3.11 7.35 1.98
C TYR A 19 3.98 7.58 0.74
N GLU A 20 4.76 8.65 0.72
CA GLU A 20 5.67 8.96 -0.39
C GLU A 20 6.74 7.88 -0.56
N TYR A 21 7.38 7.45 0.53
CA TYR A 21 8.40 6.39 0.51
C TYR A 21 7.83 5.06 0.03
N PHE A 22 6.66 4.67 0.54
CA PHE A 22 6.03 3.42 0.10
C PHE A 22 5.59 3.48 -1.35
N THR A 23 4.98 4.59 -1.78
CA THR A 23 4.59 4.78 -3.18
C THR A 23 5.80 4.71 -4.10
N ARG A 24 6.92 5.32 -3.70
CA ARG A 24 8.18 5.25 -4.45
C ARG A 24 8.74 3.83 -4.51
N LEU A 25 8.68 3.07 -3.41
CA LEU A 25 9.07 1.66 -3.38
C LEU A 25 8.21 0.84 -4.35
N LEU A 26 6.89 1.02 -4.29
CA LEU A 26 5.92 0.30 -5.10
C LEU A 26 6.10 0.60 -6.60
N LEU A 27 6.30 1.86 -6.96
CA LEU A 27 6.62 2.27 -8.33
C LEU A 27 7.98 1.73 -8.80
N SER A 28 8.99 1.73 -7.93
CA SER A 28 10.33 1.21 -8.26
C SER A 28 10.29 -0.30 -8.51
N LEU A 29 9.54 -1.05 -7.69
CA LEU A 29 9.27 -2.46 -7.92
C LEU A 29 8.50 -2.69 -9.22
N SER A 30 7.53 -1.83 -9.56
CA SER A 30 6.82 -1.91 -10.84
C SER A 30 7.70 -1.68 -12.03
N VAL A 31 8.53 -0.64 -12.01
CA VAL A 31 9.48 -0.38 -13.10
C VAL A 31 10.42 -1.57 -13.24
N GLY A 32 11.00 -2.08 -12.15
CA GLY A 32 11.84 -3.26 -12.16
C GLY A 32 11.14 -4.50 -12.76
N PHE A 33 9.89 -4.75 -12.35
CA PHE A 33 9.09 -5.86 -12.87
C PHE A 33 8.84 -5.72 -14.37
N ILE A 34 8.41 -4.55 -14.85
CA ILE A 34 8.13 -4.31 -16.28
C ILE A 34 9.42 -4.39 -17.10
N THR A 35 10.53 -3.82 -16.63
CA THR A 35 11.82 -3.93 -17.30
C THR A 35 12.25 -5.38 -17.44
N PHE A 36 12.17 -6.16 -16.36
CA PHE A 36 12.50 -7.59 -16.37
C PHE A 36 11.60 -8.38 -17.32
N THR A 37 10.28 -8.16 -17.25
CA THR A 37 9.29 -8.80 -18.10
C THR A 37 9.52 -8.49 -19.58
N THR A 38 9.88 -7.25 -19.91
CA THR A 38 10.16 -6.83 -21.30
C THR A 38 11.48 -7.42 -21.80
N ALA A 39 12.52 -7.43 -20.96
CA ALA A 39 13.83 -7.99 -21.33
C ALA A 39 13.79 -9.49 -21.59
N LEU A 40 12.89 -10.22 -20.94
CA LEU A 40 12.70 -11.66 -21.11
C LEU A 40 11.79 -12.03 -22.29
N ASN A 41 11.11 -11.06 -22.88
CA ASN A 41 10.17 -11.29 -23.95
C ASN A 41 10.90 -11.23 -25.30
N ASN A 42 11.34 -12.39 -25.80
CA ASN A 42 12.09 -12.49 -27.06
C ASN A 42 11.20 -12.58 -28.32
N ASP A 43 9.98 -13.13 -28.24
CA ASP A 43 9.14 -13.45 -29.42
C ASP A 43 7.71 -12.87 -29.37
N GLY A 44 7.52 -11.75 -28.66
CA GLY A 44 6.23 -11.08 -28.53
C GLY A 44 5.44 -11.56 -27.32
N PHE A 45 4.53 -10.70 -26.81
CA PHE A 45 3.81 -10.95 -25.57
C PHE A 45 2.93 -12.21 -25.63
N SER A 46 3.48 -13.32 -25.13
CA SER A 46 2.72 -14.54 -24.89
C SER A 46 1.56 -14.25 -23.94
N LEU A 47 0.53 -15.10 -23.98
CA LEU A 47 -0.65 -14.96 -23.13
C LEU A 47 -0.27 -14.91 -21.63
N LEU A 48 0.79 -15.64 -21.25
CA LEU A 48 1.33 -15.65 -19.89
C LEU A 48 1.94 -14.31 -19.49
N PHE A 49 2.74 -13.69 -20.37
CA PHE A 49 3.32 -12.36 -20.09
C PHE A 49 2.23 -11.27 -20.00
N LYS A 50 1.18 -11.35 -20.82
CA LYS A 50 0.03 -10.43 -20.71
C LYS A 50 -0.69 -10.59 -19.37
N ALA A 51 -0.98 -11.84 -18.99
CA ALA A 51 -1.61 -12.15 -17.72
C ALA A 51 -0.75 -11.70 -16.52
N ALA A 52 0.59 -11.84 -16.62
CA ALA A 52 1.52 -11.37 -15.61
C ALA A 52 1.46 -9.84 -15.43
N ILE A 53 1.43 -9.08 -16.52
CA ILE A 53 1.27 -7.62 -16.47
C ILE A 53 -0.07 -7.23 -15.85
N CYS A 54 -1.16 -7.90 -16.22
CA CYS A 54 -2.47 -7.64 -15.63
C CYS A 54 -2.49 -7.94 -14.11
N ALA A 55 -1.96 -9.08 -13.68
CA ALA A 55 -1.85 -9.43 -12.27
C ALA A 55 -0.98 -8.43 -11.50
N HIS A 56 0.13 -7.99 -12.09
CA HIS A 56 0.98 -6.97 -11.51
C HIS A 56 0.24 -5.64 -11.36
N ALA A 57 -0.45 -5.18 -12.40
CA ALA A 57 -1.24 -3.94 -12.36
C ALA A 57 -2.31 -3.98 -11.25
N ILE A 58 -3.01 -5.12 -11.09
CA ILE A 58 -3.98 -5.32 -10.00
C ILE A 58 -3.30 -5.22 -8.63
N SER A 59 -2.12 -5.85 -8.48
CA SER A 59 -1.33 -5.74 -7.24
C SER A 59 -1.01 -4.27 -6.90
N ILE A 60 -0.59 -3.48 -7.89
CA ILE A 60 -0.27 -2.07 -7.71
C ILE A 60 -1.51 -1.26 -7.30
N LEU A 61 -2.64 -1.48 -7.96
CA LEU A 61 -3.90 -0.82 -7.59
C LEU A 61 -4.32 -1.14 -6.15
N LEU A 62 -4.21 -2.40 -5.74
CA LEU A 62 -4.49 -2.82 -4.36
C LEU A 62 -3.52 -2.21 -3.35
N GLY A 63 -2.24 -2.07 -3.70
CA GLY A 63 -1.24 -1.42 -2.85
C GLY A 63 -1.47 0.07 -2.69
N VAL A 64 -1.82 0.78 -3.77
CA VAL A 64 -2.20 2.20 -3.72
C VAL A 64 -3.47 2.39 -2.90
N TRP A 65 -4.46 1.51 -3.07
CA TRP A 65 -5.71 1.55 -2.31
C TRP A 65 -5.49 1.27 -0.81
N LEU A 66 -4.66 0.27 -0.48
CA LEU A 66 -4.27 -0.01 0.90
C LEU A 66 -3.60 1.21 1.54
N GLN A 67 -2.69 1.86 0.82
CA GLN A 67 -2.03 3.06 1.32
C GLN A 67 -2.98 4.24 1.51
N PHE A 68 -3.92 4.44 0.59
CA PHE A 68 -4.96 5.44 0.78
C PHE A 68 -5.75 5.20 2.08
N ILE A 69 -6.13 3.95 2.36
CA ILE A 69 -6.81 3.58 3.60
C ILE A 69 -5.92 3.87 4.81
N LEU A 70 -4.65 3.45 4.78
CA LEU A 70 -3.71 3.60 5.89
C LEU A 70 -3.39 5.07 6.21
N VAL A 71 -3.42 5.97 5.22
CA VAL A 71 -3.22 7.42 5.42
C VAL A 71 -4.48 8.11 5.93
N TYR A 72 -5.66 7.73 5.44
CA TYR A 72 -6.91 8.42 5.80
C TYR A 72 -7.44 8.04 7.18
N ARG A 73 -7.12 6.83 7.63
CA ARG A 73 -7.65 6.26 8.87
C ARG A 73 -7.09 6.89 10.16
N PRO A 74 -5.78 7.22 10.27
CA PRO A 74 -5.23 8.00 11.38
C PRO A 74 -5.91 9.35 11.56
N ILE A 75 -6.28 10.04 10.47
CA ILE A 75 -6.99 11.33 10.52
C ILE A 75 -8.36 11.16 11.21
N ASN A 76 -9.08 10.10 10.85
CA ASN A 76 -10.37 9.77 11.46
C ASN A 76 -10.23 9.39 12.94
N ASP A 77 -9.19 8.64 13.30
CA ASP A 77 -8.93 8.25 14.68
C ASP A 77 -8.50 9.45 15.53
N LEU A 78 -7.73 10.39 14.97
CA LEU A 78 -7.33 11.63 15.64
C LEU A 78 -8.55 12.49 15.99
N ASN A 79 -9.49 12.65 15.05
CA ASN A 79 -10.77 13.33 15.30
C ASN A 79 -11.58 12.68 16.42
N LYS A 80 -11.55 11.34 16.50
CA LYS A 80 -12.26 10.58 17.54
C LYS A 80 -11.57 10.71 18.90
N TYR A 81 -10.23 10.74 18.91
CA TYR A 81 -9.43 10.93 20.11
C TYR A 81 -9.57 12.33 20.71
N ILE A 82 -9.76 13.39 19.91
CA ILE A 82 -10.06 14.73 20.43
C ILE A 82 -11.36 14.70 21.24
N LYS A 83 -12.40 14.03 20.72
CA LYS A 83 -13.68 13.89 21.40
C LYS A 83 -13.54 13.09 22.71
N LEU A 84 -12.70 12.06 22.72
CA LEU A 84 -12.48 11.18 23.87
C LEU A 84 -11.54 11.80 24.92
N SER A 85 -10.46 12.46 24.52
CA SER A 85 -9.52 13.14 25.44
C SER A 85 -10.14 14.37 26.12
N ALA A 86 -11.05 15.06 25.43
CA ALA A 86 -11.90 16.08 26.06
C ALA A 86 -12.86 15.49 27.12
N ALA A 87 -13.19 14.20 27.01
CA ALA A 87 -14.07 13.49 27.95
C ALA A 87 -13.31 12.75 29.06
N ASN A 88 -12.08 12.28 28.82
CA ASN A 88 -11.28 11.57 29.83
C ASN A 88 -9.76 11.59 29.52
N PRO A 89 -8.95 12.40 30.21
CA PRO A 89 -7.50 12.53 29.92
C PRO A 89 -6.65 11.32 30.34
N ALA A 90 -7.19 10.36 31.09
CA ALA A 90 -6.45 9.20 31.61
C ALA A 90 -6.29 8.04 30.59
N GLU A 91 -7.03 8.03 29.48
CA GLU A 91 -7.00 6.95 28.46
C GLU A 91 -5.95 7.17 27.36
N GLN A 92 -4.90 7.95 27.63
CA GLN A 92 -3.84 8.33 26.69
C GLN A 92 -2.96 7.17 26.15
N LYS A 93 -3.26 5.91 26.49
CA LYS A 93 -2.39 4.77 26.17
C LYS A 93 -2.58 4.27 24.73
N TYR A 94 -1.61 4.60 23.89
CA TYR A 94 -1.10 3.85 22.73
C TYR A 94 -2.10 2.93 22.02
N MET A 95 -2.61 3.40 20.88
CA MET A 95 -3.41 2.58 19.96
C MET A 95 -2.51 1.66 19.14
N ALA A 96 -2.12 0.51 19.70
CA ALA A 96 -1.78 -0.64 18.88
C ALA A 96 -3.08 -1.13 18.21
N ARG A 97 -3.39 -0.60 17.01
CA ARG A 97 -4.63 -0.93 16.32
C ARG A 97 -4.45 -2.17 15.45
N SER A 98 -5.34 -3.14 15.61
CA SER A 98 -5.39 -4.29 14.71
C SER A 98 -5.87 -3.86 13.31
N PRO A 99 -5.29 -4.41 12.24
CA PRO A 99 -5.67 -4.07 10.87
C PRO A 99 -7.13 -4.46 10.60
N SER A 100 -7.84 -3.62 9.85
CA SER A 100 -9.22 -3.91 9.43
C SER A 100 -9.28 -5.07 8.44
N LYS A 101 -10.45 -5.70 8.33
CA LYS A 101 -10.68 -6.74 7.30
C LYS A 101 -10.41 -6.22 5.89
N THR A 102 -10.72 -4.96 5.61
CA THR A 102 -10.45 -4.32 4.30
C THR A 102 -8.95 -4.16 4.05
N GLU A 103 -8.19 -3.69 5.05
CA GLU A 103 -6.73 -3.60 4.94
C GLU A 103 -6.09 -4.97 4.75
N GLN A 104 -6.53 -5.97 5.50
CA GLN A 104 -6.06 -7.35 5.36
C GLN A 104 -6.37 -7.89 3.97
N LEU A 105 -7.58 -7.64 3.44
CA LEU A 105 -7.97 -8.09 2.11
C LEU A 105 -7.15 -7.40 1.01
N CYS A 106 -6.97 -6.08 1.08
CA CYS A 106 -6.16 -5.33 0.13
C CYS A 106 -4.69 -5.77 0.17
N PHE A 107 -4.12 -5.97 1.37
CA PHE A 107 -2.76 -6.46 1.54
C PHE A 107 -2.59 -7.87 0.98
N ASN A 108 -3.45 -8.81 1.37
CA ASN A 108 -3.39 -10.18 0.90
C ASN A 108 -3.60 -10.27 -0.61
N GLY A 109 -4.53 -9.48 -1.15
CA GLY A 109 -4.77 -9.38 -2.59
C GLY A 109 -3.57 -8.80 -3.34
N GLN A 110 -2.96 -7.73 -2.84
CA GLN A 110 -1.74 -7.16 -3.41
C GLN A 110 -0.63 -8.22 -3.48
N VAL A 111 -0.31 -8.86 -2.35
CA VAL A 111 0.77 -9.86 -2.27
C VAL A 111 0.46 -11.06 -3.18
N SER A 112 -0.78 -11.55 -3.16
CA SER A 112 -1.17 -12.70 -3.98
C SER A 112 -1.08 -12.40 -5.48
N CYS A 113 -1.55 -11.23 -5.91
CA CYS A 113 -1.44 -10.79 -7.30
C CYS A 113 0.01 -10.56 -7.73
N PHE A 114 0.86 -10.02 -6.85
CA PHE A 114 2.29 -9.86 -7.11
C PHE A 114 3.00 -11.20 -7.30
N LEU A 115 2.77 -12.15 -6.39
CA LEU A 115 3.34 -13.49 -6.48
C LEU A 115 2.85 -14.23 -7.72
N LEU A 116 1.56 -14.12 -8.05
CA LEU A 116 1.00 -14.69 -9.26
C LEU A 116 1.66 -14.09 -10.51
N ALA A 117 1.83 -12.77 -10.56
CA ALA A 117 2.51 -12.11 -11.68
C ALA A 117 3.94 -12.64 -11.85
N PHE A 118 4.68 -12.80 -10.76
CA PHE A 118 6.04 -13.35 -10.79
C PHE A 118 6.07 -14.80 -11.30
N VAL A 119 5.18 -15.66 -10.79
CA VAL A 119 5.07 -17.06 -11.24
C VAL A 119 4.74 -17.13 -12.73
N LEU A 120 3.81 -16.30 -13.22
CA LEU A 120 3.43 -16.27 -14.64
C LEU A 120 4.60 -15.85 -15.55
N VAL A 121 5.44 -14.90 -15.11
CA VAL A 121 6.68 -14.56 -15.83
C VAL A 121 7.63 -15.75 -15.87
N VAL A 122 7.90 -16.38 -14.72
CA VAL A 122 8.81 -17.54 -14.64
C VAL A 122 8.33 -18.69 -15.54
N VAL A 123 7.05 -19.05 -15.45
CA VAL A 123 6.45 -20.10 -16.28
C VAL A 123 6.46 -19.70 -17.76
N GLY A 124 6.27 -18.41 -18.07
CA GLY A 124 6.33 -17.90 -19.43
C GLY A 124 7.73 -17.86 -20.04
N VAL A 125 8.79 -17.91 -19.22
CA VAL A 125 10.19 -18.03 -19.67
C VAL A 125 10.60 -19.49 -19.83
N LEU A 126 10.07 -20.39 -19.00
CA LEU A 126 10.41 -21.81 -19.01
C LEU A 126 9.68 -22.61 -20.10
N ASN A 127 8.56 -22.09 -20.63
CA ASN A 127 7.83 -22.65 -21.77
C ASN A 127 8.22 -21.92 -23.05
#